data_AF-A0A7R9SYW1-F1
#
_entry.id   AF-A0A7R9SYW1-F1
#
_cell.length_a   1.000
_cell.length_b   1.000
_cell.length_c   1.000
_cell.angle_alpha   90.00
_cell.angle_beta   90.00
_cell.angle_gamma   90.00
#
_symmetry.space_group_name_H-M   'P 1'
#
loop_
_entity.id
_entity.type
_entity.pdbx_description
1 polymer ?
#
loop_
_entity_poly.entity_id
_entity_poly.type
_entity_poly.pdbx_seq_one_letter_code
_entity_poly.pdbx_strand_id
1 'polypeptide(L)'
;PRRATRASDDMTVARDADARPRARAATESLKRAQEAIWEILASADSSDDDDASSDAPDESIARERSTFDIASPAGAAREGAREAGTGTPVGARLDAAALALERRRAEALDAAASDERAAAMELREAREALERAQTTGRGLEALERAVAERDLEIFKRDDELRALREEVGRLRTREDDAGETMMVSASIADANTRAANAEEGARAMREALKEAETKNARERAALMDQLRESRALAAKHAREAHAREEANASSSGRIDEVVFMRKELDAMAKKVSIAEAVAEKLERIVAQKSEEVFNATQERDALRKKLKTTSETIDSLEREWLEFNRQGLSAQKALSAENEELHKIIDDLKSAEKDGFAEAAGEIEELKARLRTFESESGVSNRSVDRNLARESITSLRSKVRELKGDIEAKDAQIEDLRNALSQKSIIEAVNAEKDAVITALQAQINASNSAAPRSDSEFAVSTQNDGDIDVLDELQTVAKTLRRENAALRRELEDVDPDVLEECFALSRRVTAQNSLLASYEERLVRYTDQLGIPFTPEARP
;
A
#
# COMPACT_ATOMS: atom_id res chain seq x y z
N PRO A 1 47.22 -11.11 -27.11
CA PRO A 1 46.32 -10.21 -26.32
C PRO A 1 45.28 -9.46 -27.18
N ARG A 2 44.55 -10.17 -28.07
CA ARG A 2 43.43 -9.65 -28.85
C ARG A 2 42.36 -10.74 -28.97
N ARG A 3 41.58 -10.97 -27.92
CA ARG A 3 40.38 -11.84 -28.01
C ARG A 3 39.33 -11.66 -26.90
N ALA A 4 39.41 -10.61 -26.08
CA ALA A 4 38.54 -10.48 -24.90
C ALA A 4 37.47 -9.38 -24.98
N THR A 5 37.40 -8.57 -26.05
CA THR A 5 36.55 -7.36 -26.08
C THR A 5 35.32 -7.45 -26.99
N ARG A 6 34.96 -8.65 -27.48
CA ARG A 6 33.83 -8.79 -28.44
C ARG A 6 32.58 -9.49 -27.87
N ALA A 7 32.59 -9.86 -26.59
CA ALA A 7 31.48 -10.59 -25.97
C ALA A 7 30.55 -9.70 -25.11
N SER A 8 30.93 -8.46 -24.84
CA SER A 8 30.16 -7.52 -24.00
C SER A 8 29.13 -6.70 -24.79
N ASP A 9 29.35 -6.48 -26.09
CA ASP A 9 28.49 -5.62 -26.91
C ASP A 9 27.29 -6.37 -27.53
N ASP A 10 27.34 -7.71 -27.64
CA ASP A 10 26.23 -8.51 -28.18
C ASP A 10 25.12 -8.79 -27.14
N MET A 11 25.39 -8.65 -25.83
CA MET A 11 24.39 -8.90 -24.77
C MET A 11 23.52 -7.68 -24.41
N THR A 12 23.91 -6.47 -24.81
CA THR A 12 23.11 -5.26 -24.59
C THR A 12 22.07 -5.05 -25.69
N VAL A 13 22.40 -5.38 -26.95
CA VAL A 13 21.48 -5.25 -28.09
C VAL A 13 20.32 -6.26 -28.02
N ALA A 14 20.52 -7.43 -27.40
CA ALA A 14 19.47 -8.44 -27.22
C ALA A 14 18.43 -8.09 -26.12
N ARG A 15 18.79 -7.26 -25.13
CA ARG A 15 17.87 -6.83 -24.06
C ARG A 15 16.96 -5.68 -24.47
N ASP A 16 17.42 -4.79 -25.35
CA ASP A 16 16.62 -3.64 -25.82
C ASP A 16 15.61 -4.01 -26.91
N ALA A 17 15.83 -5.11 -27.63
CA ALA A 17 14.90 -5.61 -28.64
C ALA A 17 13.61 -6.23 -28.06
N ASP A 18 13.66 -6.72 -26.81
CA ASP A 18 12.57 -7.47 -26.15
C ASP A 18 11.70 -6.59 -25.23
N ALA A 19 12.14 -5.36 -24.93
CA ALA A 19 11.40 -4.40 -24.10
C ALA A 19 10.35 -3.59 -24.89
N ARG A 20 10.62 -3.31 -26.18
CA ARG A 20 9.73 -2.51 -27.05
C ARG A 20 8.39 -3.18 -27.39
N PRO A 21 8.28 -4.52 -27.56
CA PRO A 21 6.99 -5.17 -27.80
C PRO A 21 6.12 -5.21 -26.54
N ARG A 22 6.72 -5.39 -25.35
CA ARG A 22 6.01 -5.47 -24.06
C ARG A 22 5.42 -4.13 -23.63
N ALA A 23 6.11 -3.02 -23.89
CA ALA A 23 5.57 -1.68 -23.63
C ALA A 23 4.38 -1.32 -24.55
N ARG A 24 4.37 -1.80 -25.80
CA ARG A 24 3.23 -1.61 -26.73
C ARG A 24 2.03 -2.49 -26.35
N ALA A 25 2.27 -3.73 -25.95
CA ALA A 25 1.21 -4.62 -25.47
C ALA A 25 0.54 -4.09 -24.18
N ALA A 26 1.33 -3.54 -23.25
CA ALA A 26 0.81 -2.93 -22.02
C ALA A 26 -0.05 -1.69 -22.30
N THR A 27 0.39 -0.81 -23.20
CA THR A 27 -0.36 0.40 -23.57
C THR A 27 -1.64 0.11 -24.35
N GLU A 28 -1.68 -0.93 -25.17
CA GLU A 28 -2.92 -1.41 -25.81
C GLU A 28 -3.88 -2.08 -24.82
N SER A 29 -3.37 -2.83 -23.83
CA SER A 29 -4.21 -3.43 -22.80
C SER A 29 -4.86 -2.37 -21.90
N LEU A 30 -4.14 -1.29 -21.60
CA LEU A 30 -4.66 -0.16 -20.84
C LEU A 30 -5.74 0.60 -21.61
N LYS A 31 -5.58 0.80 -22.93
CA LYS A 31 -6.61 1.42 -23.78
C LYS A 31 -7.89 0.59 -23.85
N ARG A 32 -7.78 -0.74 -23.99
CA ARG A 32 -8.96 -1.64 -23.99
C ARG A 32 -9.67 -1.65 -22.64
N ALA A 33 -8.92 -1.59 -21.53
CA ALA A 33 -9.51 -1.48 -20.20
C ALA A 33 -10.23 -0.14 -19.98
N GLN A 34 -9.69 0.96 -20.52
CA GLN A 34 -10.34 2.28 -20.46
C GLN A 34 -11.60 2.35 -21.34
N GLU A 35 -11.61 1.72 -22.51
CA GLU A 35 -12.82 1.61 -23.36
C GLU A 35 -13.92 0.77 -22.69
N ALA A 36 -13.56 -0.35 -22.05
CA ALA A 36 -14.54 -1.20 -21.34
C ALA A 36 -15.18 -0.50 -20.13
N ILE A 37 -14.42 0.32 -19.40
CA ILE A 37 -14.96 1.11 -18.27
C ILE A 37 -15.91 2.20 -18.78
N TRP A 38 -15.61 2.82 -19.92
CA TRP A 38 -16.50 3.79 -20.56
C TRP A 38 -17.82 3.16 -21.05
N GLU A 39 -17.78 1.92 -21.53
CA GLU A 39 -18.95 1.17 -22.00
C GLU A 39 -19.88 0.73 -20.84
N ILE A 40 -19.30 0.39 -19.69
CA ILE A 40 -20.05 0.08 -18.45
C ILE A 40 -20.71 1.35 -17.87
N LEU A 41 -20.02 2.48 -17.90
CA LEU A 41 -20.58 3.75 -17.41
C LEU A 41 -21.66 4.30 -18.36
N ALA A 42 -21.54 4.08 -19.67
CA ALA A 42 -22.55 4.46 -20.65
C ALA A 42 -23.81 3.57 -20.61
N SER A 43 -23.72 2.34 -20.09
CA SER A 43 -24.85 1.41 -19.95
C SER A 43 -25.58 1.50 -18.62
N ALA A 44 -25.01 2.21 -17.63
CA ALA A 44 -25.64 2.42 -16.33
C ALA A 44 -26.56 3.67 -16.26
N ASP A 45 -26.56 4.51 -17.30
CA ASP A 45 -27.29 5.78 -17.34
C ASP A 45 -28.55 5.73 -18.24
N SER A 46 -29.01 4.53 -18.64
CA SER A 46 -30.13 4.36 -19.58
C SER A 46 -31.23 3.38 -19.14
N SER A 47 -31.53 3.29 -17.85
CA SER A 47 -32.73 2.58 -17.38
C SER A 47 -33.64 3.53 -16.59
N ASP A 48 -34.38 4.33 -17.35
CA ASP A 48 -35.73 4.74 -16.97
C ASP A 48 -36.60 3.49 -16.92
N ASP A 49 -37.19 3.19 -15.76
CA ASP A 49 -38.45 2.44 -15.68
C ASP A 49 -39.17 2.86 -14.39
N ASP A 50 -40.08 3.82 -14.59
CA ASP A 50 -41.27 4.00 -13.77
C ASP A 50 -42.13 2.72 -13.84
N ASP A 51 -42.53 2.16 -12.70
CA ASP A 51 -43.97 2.11 -12.39
C ASP A 51 -44.27 1.57 -11.00
N ALA A 52 -45.25 2.23 -10.39
CA ALA A 52 -45.73 2.06 -9.04
C ALA A 52 -46.85 0.99 -8.94
N SER A 53 -47.01 0.38 -7.76
CA SER A 53 -48.25 0.49 -6.95
C SER A 53 -48.30 -0.51 -5.78
N SER A 54 -48.74 0.03 -4.63
CA SER A 54 -49.61 -0.53 -3.55
C SER A 54 -49.29 -1.92 -2.98
N ASP A 55 -49.28 -2.19 -1.67
CA ASP A 55 -50.20 -1.69 -0.64
C ASP A 55 -49.58 -1.90 0.75
N ALA A 56 -49.82 -0.94 1.64
CA ALA A 56 -49.60 -1.07 3.08
C ALA A 56 -50.96 -1.03 3.78
N PRO A 57 -51.07 -1.65 4.97
CA PRO A 57 -51.87 -1.06 6.00
C PRO A 57 -51.07 -0.73 7.25
N ASP A 58 -51.37 0.47 7.74
CA ASP A 58 -51.04 1.07 9.02
C ASP A 58 -51.44 0.20 10.21
N GLU A 59 -50.59 0.16 11.24
CA GLU A 59 -51.07 0.12 12.62
C GLU A 59 -50.11 0.85 13.57
N SER A 60 -50.52 2.06 13.92
CA SER A 60 -50.02 2.89 15.01
C SER A 60 -50.16 2.20 16.37
N ILE A 61 -49.16 2.29 17.26
CA ILE A 61 -49.34 2.49 18.70
C ILE A 61 -48.08 3.11 19.32
N ALA A 62 -48.36 3.96 20.32
CA ALA A 62 -47.56 5.02 20.88
C ALA A 62 -46.27 4.61 21.63
N ARG A 63 -45.36 5.59 21.65
CA ARG A 63 -44.32 5.76 22.66
C ARG A 63 -44.95 5.89 24.07
N GLU A 64 -44.57 5.01 24.98
CA GLU A 64 -44.49 5.35 26.40
C GLU A 64 -43.09 5.00 26.91
N ARG A 65 -42.36 6.05 27.32
CA ARG A 65 -41.16 5.94 28.15
C ARG A 65 -41.64 5.66 29.58
N SER A 66 -41.26 4.51 30.12
CA SER A 66 -41.23 4.28 31.56
C SER A 66 -39.84 3.75 31.92
N THR A 67 -39.11 4.57 32.67
CA THR A 67 -37.87 4.24 33.36
C THR A 67 -38.14 3.20 34.44
N PHE A 68 -37.47 2.06 34.40
CA PHE A 68 -37.36 1.20 35.58
C PHE A 68 -35.99 0.52 35.65
N ASP A 69 -35.33 0.75 36.79
CA ASP A 69 -33.99 0.34 37.15
C ASP A 69 -33.80 -1.18 37.14
N ILE A 70 -32.69 -1.64 36.55
CA ILE A 70 -32.20 -3.02 36.75
C ILE A 70 -31.19 -2.97 37.90
N ALA A 71 -31.70 -3.23 39.11
CA ALA A 71 -30.92 -3.74 40.22
C ALA A 71 -31.17 -5.26 40.33
N SER A 72 -30.10 -5.99 40.64
CA SER A 72 -30.02 -7.44 40.95
C SER A 72 -31.25 -8.06 41.63
N PRO A 73 -31.42 -9.37 41.44
CA PRO A 73 -31.41 -10.21 42.64
C PRO A 73 -30.51 -11.44 42.50
N ALA A 74 -29.64 -11.58 43.49
CA ALA A 74 -29.18 -12.86 43.98
C ALA A 74 -30.35 -13.61 44.64
N GLY A 75 -30.36 -14.95 44.49
CA GLY A 75 -30.99 -15.86 45.45
C GLY A 75 -32.37 -16.39 45.08
N ALA A 76 -32.41 -17.54 44.42
CA ALA A 76 -33.42 -18.57 44.67
C ALA A 76 -32.93 -19.92 44.10
N ALA A 77 -32.19 -20.67 44.92
CA ALA A 77 -32.04 -22.10 44.71
C ALA A 77 -33.42 -22.75 44.78
N ARG A 78 -33.89 -23.32 43.66
CA ARG A 78 -34.99 -24.29 43.64
C ARG A 78 -34.38 -25.67 43.43
N GLU A 79 -34.11 -26.33 44.55
CA GLU A 79 -34.06 -27.79 44.62
C GLU A 79 -35.46 -28.34 44.28
N GLY A 80 -35.59 -28.88 43.07
CA GLY A 80 -36.67 -29.79 42.68
C GLY A 80 -36.12 -31.21 42.73
N ALA A 81 -36.39 -31.90 43.83
CA ALA A 81 -35.99 -33.27 44.09
C ALA A 81 -36.39 -34.23 42.95
N ARG A 82 -35.39 -34.83 42.30
CA ARG A 82 -35.55 -36.12 41.61
C ARG A 82 -35.15 -37.23 42.58
N GLU A 83 -36.03 -38.21 42.67
CA GLU A 83 -36.07 -39.27 43.66
C GLU A 83 -34.73 -40.01 43.81
N ALA A 84 -34.37 -40.26 45.07
CA ALA A 84 -33.24 -41.06 45.48
C ALA A 84 -33.42 -42.54 45.05
N GLY A 85 -33.02 -42.85 43.83
CA GLY A 85 -32.88 -44.20 43.32
C GLY A 85 -31.44 -44.70 43.43
N THR A 86 -31.09 -45.30 44.57
CA THR A 86 -30.02 -46.32 44.72
C THR A 86 -28.72 -46.09 43.94
N GLY A 87 -27.94 -45.06 44.31
CA GLY A 87 -26.65 -44.79 43.66
C GLY A 87 -25.49 -45.45 44.38
N THR A 88 -24.88 -46.47 43.78
CA THR A 88 -23.52 -46.92 44.16
C THR A 88 -22.55 -45.73 44.09
N PRO A 89 -21.39 -45.75 44.78
CA PRO A 89 -20.39 -44.67 44.73
C PRO A 89 -19.90 -44.31 43.32
N VAL A 90 -20.21 -45.14 42.32
CA VAL A 90 -19.98 -44.90 40.90
C VAL A 90 -21.01 -43.93 40.31
N GLY A 91 -22.29 -44.01 40.67
CA GLY A 91 -23.34 -43.11 40.18
C GLY A 91 -23.10 -41.66 40.60
N ALA A 92 -22.77 -41.42 41.87
CA ALA A 92 -22.45 -40.08 42.36
C ALA A 92 -21.22 -39.45 41.68
N ARG A 93 -20.27 -40.26 41.21
CA ARG A 93 -19.11 -39.80 40.44
C ARG A 93 -19.49 -39.44 39.00
N LEU A 94 -20.42 -40.18 38.40
CA LEU A 94 -20.93 -39.89 37.07
C LEU A 94 -21.76 -38.61 37.05
N ASP A 95 -22.62 -38.39 38.05
CA ASP A 95 -23.40 -37.16 38.17
C ASP A 95 -22.51 -35.93 38.41
N ALA A 96 -21.45 -36.07 39.22
CA ALA A 96 -20.46 -35.02 39.42
C ALA A 96 -19.64 -34.72 38.14
N ALA A 97 -19.34 -35.75 37.34
CA ALA A 97 -18.66 -35.58 36.05
C ALA A 97 -19.57 -34.92 35.00
N ALA A 98 -20.86 -35.26 34.98
CA ALA A 98 -21.86 -34.64 34.11
C ALA A 98 -22.00 -33.13 34.42
N LEU A 99 -22.12 -32.76 35.70
CA LEU A 99 -22.16 -31.35 36.12
C LEU A 99 -20.87 -30.59 35.80
N ALA A 100 -19.71 -31.26 35.85
CA ALA A 100 -18.44 -30.63 35.46
C ALA A 100 -18.36 -30.39 33.94
N LEU A 101 -18.89 -31.30 33.13
CA LEU A 101 -18.98 -31.13 31.68
C LEU A 101 -19.97 -30.03 31.28
N GLU A 102 -21.11 -29.93 31.96
CA GLU A 102 -22.09 -28.85 31.74
C GLU A 102 -21.50 -27.48 32.05
N ARG A 103 -20.75 -27.34 33.15
CA ARG A 103 -20.03 -26.09 33.46
C ARG A 103 -18.99 -25.75 32.41
N ARG A 104 -18.22 -26.73 31.95
CA ARG A 104 -17.20 -26.54 30.92
C ARG A 104 -17.80 -26.16 29.57
N ARG A 105 -18.99 -26.69 29.25
CA ARG A 105 -19.77 -26.31 28.06
C ARG A 105 -20.29 -24.88 28.16
N ALA A 106 -20.78 -24.46 29.33
CA ALA A 106 -21.22 -23.09 29.56
C ALA A 106 -20.06 -22.09 29.43
N GLU A 107 -18.90 -22.39 30.03
CA GLU A 107 -17.69 -21.57 29.93
C GLU A 107 -17.19 -21.46 28.48
N ALA A 108 -17.26 -22.54 27.69
CA ALA A 108 -16.89 -22.53 26.28
C ALA A 108 -17.84 -21.69 25.41
N LEU A 109 -19.14 -21.69 25.73
CA LEU A 109 -20.13 -20.87 25.03
C LEU A 109 -19.96 -19.38 25.36
N ASP A 110 -19.65 -19.05 26.61
CA ASP A 110 -19.36 -17.66 27.02
C ASP A 110 -18.07 -17.13 26.37
N ALA A 111 -17.04 -17.97 26.25
CA ALA A 111 -15.80 -17.64 25.53
C ALA A 111 -16.04 -17.43 24.03
N ALA A 112 -16.81 -18.31 23.38
CA ALA A 112 -17.19 -18.14 21.98
C ALA A 112 -17.99 -16.84 21.74
N ALA A 113 -18.91 -16.51 22.65
CA ALA A 113 -19.68 -15.27 22.58
C ALA A 113 -18.82 -14.02 22.83
N SER A 114 -17.75 -14.10 23.63
CA SER A 114 -16.79 -12.99 23.76
C SER A 114 -15.92 -12.81 22.52
N ASP A 115 -15.48 -13.90 21.89
CA ASP A 115 -14.67 -13.86 20.68
C ASP A 115 -15.47 -13.31 19.49
N GLU A 116 -16.75 -13.66 19.39
CA GLU A 116 -17.65 -13.14 18.36
C GLU A 116 -17.89 -11.63 18.51
N ARG A 117 -18.00 -11.14 19.75
CA ARG A 117 -18.09 -9.69 20.03
C ARG A 117 -16.79 -8.94 19.69
N ALA A 118 -15.63 -9.55 19.92
CA ALA A 118 -14.34 -8.98 19.55
C ALA A 118 -14.18 -8.87 18.03
N ALA A 119 -14.52 -9.94 17.30
CA ALA A 119 -14.49 -9.95 15.83
C ALA A 119 -15.46 -8.92 15.22
N ALA A 120 -16.64 -8.74 15.81
CA ALA A 120 -17.60 -7.73 15.36
C ALA A 120 -17.08 -6.28 15.53
N MET A 121 -16.29 -6.03 16.59
CA MET A 121 -15.65 -4.73 16.81
C MET A 121 -14.51 -4.49 15.79
N GLU A 122 -13.68 -5.48 15.51
CA GLU A 122 -12.61 -5.37 14.50
C GLU A 122 -13.18 -5.10 13.10
N LEU A 123 -14.28 -5.77 12.72
CA LEU A 123 -14.96 -5.51 11.44
C LEU A 123 -15.54 -4.10 11.36
N ARG A 124 -16.03 -3.56 12.48
CA ARG A 124 -16.53 -2.18 12.55
C ARG A 124 -15.39 -1.17 12.40
N GLU A 125 -14.27 -1.38 13.08
CA GLU A 125 -13.07 -0.53 12.96
C GLU A 125 -12.48 -0.58 11.55
N ALA A 126 -12.44 -1.76 10.92
CA ALA A 126 -12.01 -1.93 9.54
C ALA A 126 -12.95 -1.21 8.56
N ARG A 127 -14.26 -1.25 8.80
CA ARG A 127 -15.26 -0.54 7.99
C ARG A 127 -15.14 0.98 8.13
N GLU A 128 -14.96 1.48 9.34
CA GLU A 128 -14.71 2.90 9.60
C GLU A 128 -13.35 3.36 9.01
N ALA A 129 -12.34 2.47 8.96
CA ALA A 129 -11.07 2.73 8.28
C ALA A 129 -11.19 2.77 6.76
N LEU A 130 -12.01 1.89 6.18
CA LEU A 130 -12.34 1.89 4.75
C LEU A 130 -13.12 3.15 4.35
N GLU A 131 -14.09 3.57 5.17
CA GLU A 131 -14.87 4.78 4.95
C GLU A 131 -13.98 6.04 5.02
N ARG A 132 -13.03 6.08 5.97
CA ARG A 132 -11.97 7.11 6.01
C ARG A 132 -11.09 7.08 4.75
N ALA A 133 -10.70 5.91 4.27
CA ALA A 133 -9.90 5.77 3.04
C ALA A 133 -10.66 6.24 1.78
N GLN A 134 -11.97 6.02 1.71
CA GLN A 134 -12.82 6.48 0.61
C GLN A 134 -12.93 8.01 0.55
N THR A 135 -12.97 8.70 1.70
CA THR A 135 -12.93 10.17 1.73
C THR A 135 -11.58 10.76 1.27
N THR A 136 -10.50 9.98 1.35
CA THR A 136 -9.17 10.33 0.81
C THR A 136 -8.94 9.91 -0.65
N GLY A 137 -9.90 9.25 -1.30
CA GLY A 137 -9.81 8.81 -2.71
C GLY A 137 -9.56 9.95 -3.70
N ARG A 138 -10.02 11.18 -3.40
CA ARG A 138 -9.71 12.39 -4.19
C ARG A 138 -8.22 12.78 -4.13
N GLY A 139 -7.52 12.41 -3.06
CA GLY A 139 -6.08 12.61 -2.90
C GLY A 139 -5.26 11.57 -3.66
N LEU A 140 -5.78 10.34 -3.78
CA LEU A 140 -5.14 9.25 -4.52
C LEU A 140 -5.07 9.57 -6.02
N GLU A 141 -6.16 10.06 -6.62
CA GLU A 141 -6.15 10.52 -8.02
C GLU A 141 -5.24 11.75 -8.25
N ALA A 142 -5.12 12.65 -7.26
CA ALA A 142 -4.23 13.80 -7.36
C ALA A 142 -2.75 13.37 -7.26
N LEU A 143 -2.45 12.36 -6.43
CA LEU A 143 -1.12 11.77 -6.33
C LEU A 143 -0.77 10.94 -7.56
N GLU A 144 -1.71 10.17 -8.13
CA GLU A 144 -1.49 9.44 -9.38
C GLU A 144 -1.21 10.40 -10.55
N ARG A 145 -1.92 11.53 -10.65
CA ARG A 145 -1.61 12.58 -11.64
C ARG A 145 -0.24 13.21 -11.41
N ALA A 146 0.11 13.52 -10.15
CA ALA A 146 1.42 14.10 -9.83
C ALA A 146 2.59 13.13 -10.07
N VAL A 147 2.39 11.83 -9.81
CA VAL A 147 3.36 10.78 -10.13
C VAL A 147 3.52 10.63 -11.65
N ALA A 148 2.43 10.61 -12.40
CA ALA A 148 2.48 10.54 -13.86
C ALA A 148 3.15 11.77 -14.49
N GLU A 149 2.91 12.98 -13.96
CA GLU A 149 3.60 14.20 -14.40
C GLU A 149 5.10 14.15 -14.09
N ARG A 150 5.48 13.65 -12.91
CA ARG A 150 6.88 13.50 -12.51
C ARG A 150 7.61 12.45 -13.35
N ASP A 151 6.97 11.33 -13.66
CA ASP A 151 7.54 10.29 -14.52
C ASP A 151 7.76 10.79 -15.95
N LEU A 152 6.85 11.64 -16.45
CA LEU A 152 7.00 12.30 -17.75
C LEU A 152 8.17 13.32 -17.76
N GLU A 153 8.40 14.01 -16.65
CA GLU A 153 9.57 14.90 -16.50
C GLU A 153 10.89 14.14 -16.38
N ILE A 154 10.90 13.01 -15.67
CA ILE A 154 12.07 12.12 -15.59
C ILE A 154 12.40 11.58 -16.97
N PHE A 155 11.40 11.15 -17.75
CA PHE A 155 11.61 10.68 -19.12
C PHE A 155 12.23 11.76 -20.03
N LYS A 156 11.74 13.00 -19.93
CA LYS A 156 12.32 14.16 -20.66
C LYS A 156 13.76 14.43 -20.24
N ARG A 157 14.05 14.39 -18.94
CA ARG A 157 15.41 14.55 -18.38
C ARG A 157 16.35 13.44 -18.82
N ASP A 158 15.88 12.21 -18.91
CA ASP A 158 16.66 11.07 -19.40
C ASP A 158 16.94 11.16 -20.90
N ASP A 159 16.00 11.67 -21.69
CA ASP A 159 16.21 11.97 -23.11
C ASP A 159 17.22 13.11 -23.31
N GLU A 160 17.14 14.18 -22.51
CA GLU A 160 18.15 15.27 -22.48
C GLU A 160 19.53 14.74 -22.08
N LEU A 161 19.62 13.89 -21.05
CA LEU A 161 20.87 13.25 -20.63
C LEU A 161 21.42 12.32 -21.70
N ARG A 162 20.56 11.60 -22.43
CA ARG A 162 20.99 10.75 -23.56
C ARG A 162 21.56 11.60 -24.70
N ALA A 163 20.89 12.71 -25.03
CA ALA A 163 21.39 13.65 -26.03
C ALA A 163 22.74 14.28 -25.62
N LEU A 164 22.89 14.69 -24.37
CA LEU A 164 24.17 15.20 -23.84
C LEU A 164 25.26 14.13 -23.83
N ARG A 165 24.94 12.87 -23.51
CA ARG A 165 25.90 11.76 -23.57
C ARG A 165 26.33 11.46 -25.00
N GLU A 166 25.42 11.52 -25.97
CA GLU A 166 25.74 11.40 -27.40
C GLU A 166 26.62 12.56 -27.87
N GLU A 167 26.34 13.78 -27.41
CA GLU A 167 27.14 14.97 -27.75
C GLU A 167 28.53 14.91 -27.12
N VAL A 168 28.66 14.50 -25.85
CA VAL A 168 29.94 14.21 -25.20
C VAL A 168 30.67 13.06 -25.90
N GLY A 169 29.95 12.04 -26.36
CA GLY A 169 30.51 10.95 -27.17
C GLY A 169 31.07 11.47 -28.49
N ARG A 170 30.35 12.34 -29.19
CA ARG A 170 30.82 12.99 -30.42
C ARG A 170 32.03 13.88 -30.17
N LEU A 171 32.06 14.62 -29.06
CA LEU A 171 33.20 15.45 -28.67
C LEU A 171 34.43 14.60 -28.34
N ARG A 172 34.26 13.48 -27.61
CA ARG A 172 35.34 12.53 -27.33
C ARG A 172 35.89 11.87 -28.59
N THR A 173 35.03 11.46 -29.52
CA THR A 173 35.52 10.94 -30.81
C THR A 173 36.25 12.01 -31.64
N ARG A 174 35.89 13.29 -31.46
CA ARG A 174 36.57 14.43 -32.10
C ARG A 174 37.92 14.74 -31.45
N GLU A 175 38.05 14.52 -30.14
CA GLU A 175 39.31 14.61 -29.36
C GLU A 175 40.24 13.41 -29.66
N ASP A 176 39.68 12.22 -29.87
CA ASP A 176 40.42 11.00 -30.24
C ASP A 176 40.95 11.06 -31.68
N ASP A 177 40.19 11.66 -32.62
CA ASP A 177 40.65 11.94 -33.99
C ASP A 177 41.64 13.13 -34.06
N ALA A 178 41.76 13.92 -32.98
CA ALA A 178 42.60 15.11 -32.89
C ALA A 178 43.77 14.98 -31.89
N GLY A 179 44.31 13.80 -31.61
CA GLY A 179 45.67 13.64 -31.06
C GLY A 179 46.02 14.47 -29.80
N GLU A 180 45.06 14.76 -28.91
CA GLU A 180 45.26 15.73 -27.82
C GLU A 180 45.91 15.14 -26.55
N THR A 181 45.97 13.81 -26.40
CA THR A 181 46.57 13.18 -25.20
C THR A 181 48.10 13.37 -25.11
N MET A 182 48.77 13.56 -26.25
CA MET A 182 50.22 13.86 -26.30
C MET A 182 50.52 15.36 -26.18
N MET A 183 49.58 16.24 -26.55
CA MET A 183 49.71 17.70 -26.42
C MET A 183 49.38 18.19 -25.01
N VAL A 184 48.41 17.61 -24.30
CA VAL A 184 48.06 18.03 -22.93
C VAL A 184 49.17 17.66 -21.93
N SER A 185 49.81 16.50 -22.09
CA SER A 185 50.95 16.10 -21.25
C SER A 185 52.19 16.96 -21.49
N ALA A 186 52.47 17.32 -22.75
CA ALA A 186 53.53 18.28 -23.09
C ALA A 186 53.21 19.71 -22.62
N SER A 187 51.94 20.14 -22.72
CA SER A 187 51.48 21.46 -22.25
C SER A 187 51.53 21.60 -20.74
N ILE A 188 51.20 20.54 -19.99
CA ILE A 188 51.32 20.53 -18.51
C ILE A 188 52.80 20.53 -18.09
N ALA A 189 53.66 19.78 -18.77
CA ALA A 189 55.10 19.82 -18.52
C ALA A 189 55.67 21.21 -18.80
N ASP A 190 55.24 21.85 -19.89
CA ASP A 190 55.68 23.19 -20.30
C ASP A 190 55.07 24.32 -19.44
N ALA A 191 53.88 24.11 -18.85
CA ALA A 191 53.31 25.00 -17.86
C ALA A 191 54.04 24.90 -16.51
N ASN A 192 54.44 23.69 -16.11
CA ASN A 192 55.20 23.48 -14.88
C ASN A 192 56.63 24.05 -14.97
N THR A 193 57.30 23.94 -16.13
CA THR A 193 58.61 24.59 -16.34
C THR A 193 58.49 26.12 -16.34
N ARG A 194 57.44 26.68 -16.94
CA ARG A 194 57.15 28.12 -16.88
C ARG A 194 56.87 28.61 -15.46
N ALA A 195 56.12 27.84 -14.67
CA ALA A 195 55.87 28.16 -13.27
C ALA A 195 57.17 28.13 -12.43
N ALA A 196 58.01 27.12 -12.61
CA ALA A 196 59.30 27.02 -11.93
C ALA A 196 60.24 28.19 -12.28
N ASN A 197 60.34 28.56 -13.56
CA ASN A 197 61.13 29.69 -14.01
C ASN A 197 60.57 31.04 -13.50
N ALA A 198 59.25 31.17 -13.38
CA ALA A 198 58.62 32.36 -12.80
C ALA A 198 58.88 32.48 -11.29
N GLU A 199 58.87 31.37 -10.55
CA GLU A 199 59.26 31.35 -9.14
C GLU A 199 60.73 31.72 -8.94
N GLU A 200 61.62 31.19 -9.78
CA GLU A 200 63.05 31.50 -9.74
C GLU A 200 63.31 32.97 -10.08
N GLY A 201 62.63 33.51 -11.11
CA GLY A 201 62.65 34.94 -11.43
C GLY A 201 62.11 35.81 -10.29
N ALA A 202 61.05 35.38 -9.60
CA ALA A 202 60.51 36.09 -8.44
C ALA A 202 61.47 36.05 -7.23
N ARG A 203 62.19 34.94 -7.02
CA ARG A 203 63.24 34.85 -6.00
C ARG A 203 64.41 35.78 -6.33
N ALA A 204 64.88 35.78 -7.58
CA ALA A 204 65.95 36.67 -8.04
C ALA A 204 65.58 38.15 -7.91
N MET A 205 64.33 38.53 -8.22
CA MET A 205 63.87 39.91 -8.01
C MET A 205 63.81 40.31 -6.53
N ARG A 206 63.42 39.39 -5.63
CA ARG A 206 63.44 39.65 -4.18
C ARG A 206 64.86 39.83 -3.66
N GLU A 207 65.82 39.03 -4.14
CA GLU A 207 67.23 39.18 -3.79
C GLU A 207 67.82 40.48 -4.33
N ALA A 208 67.52 40.84 -5.59
CA ALA A 208 67.93 42.11 -6.18
C ALA A 208 67.33 43.32 -5.45
N LEU A 209 66.06 43.24 -5.01
CA LEU A 209 65.44 44.28 -4.18
C LEU A 209 66.14 44.40 -2.83
N LYS A 210 66.46 43.29 -2.17
CA LYS A 210 67.20 43.28 -0.91
C LYS A 210 68.60 43.86 -1.08
N GLU A 211 69.30 43.54 -2.16
CA GLU A 211 70.59 44.16 -2.49
C GLU A 211 70.47 45.66 -2.75
N ALA A 212 69.46 46.09 -3.51
CA ALA A 212 69.19 47.50 -3.77
C ALA A 212 68.86 48.27 -2.48
N GLU A 213 68.08 47.68 -1.57
CA GLU A 213 67.79 48.25 -0.25
C GLU A 213 69.07 48.39 0.58
N THR A 214 69.94 47.37 0.60
CA THR A 214 71.21 47.47 1.33
C THR A 214 72.16 48.49 0.72
N LYS A 215 72.17 48.63 -0.61
CA LYS A 215 72.97 49.63 -1.32
C LYS A 215 72.46 51.04 -1.03
N ASN A 216 71.15 51.26 -1.08
CA ASN A 216 70.53 52.55 -0.77
C ASN A 216 70.71 52.91 0.72
N ALA A 217 70.66 51.93 1.63
CA ALA A 217 71.00 52.14 3.04
C ALA A 217 72.46 52.57 3.24
N ARG A 218 73.41 51.96 2.51
CA ARG A 218 74.83 52.35 2.53
C ARG A 218 75.06 53.75 1.93
N GLU A 219 74.42 54.05 0.80
CA GLU A 219 74.49 55.37 0.16
C GLU A 219 73.89 56.45 1.07
N ARG A 220 72.76 56.18 1.73
CA ARG A 220 72.17 57.07 2.73
C ARG A 220 73.11 57.29 3.93
N ALA A 221 73.81 56.26 4.40
CA ALA A 221 74.80 56.41 5.47
C ALA A 221 75.98 57.30 5.01
N ALA A 222 76.51 57.06 3.80
CA ALA A 222 77.59 57.86 3.22
C ALA A 222 77.20 59.33 3.01
N LEU A 223 75.99 59.60 2.53
CA LEU A 223 75.47 60.96 2.39
C LEU A 223 75.30 61.64 3.75
N MET A 224 74.86 60.91 4.79
CA MET A 224 74.78 61.47 6.15
C MET A 224 76.16 61.81 6.72
N ASP A 225 77.20 61.03 6.39
CA ASP A 225 78.58 61.32 6.78
C ASP A 225 79.15 62.53 6.02
N GLN A 226 78.91 62.64 4.71
CA GLN A 226 79.25 63.84 3.93
C GLN A 226 78.50 65.09 4.45
N LEU A 227 77.25 64.93 4.90
CA LEU A 227 76.47 66.01 5.48
C LEU A 227 77.03 66.44 6.86
N ARG A 228 77.60 65.51 7.63
CA ARG A 228 78.34 65.83 8.87
C ARG A 228 79.65 66.56 8.57
N GLU A 229 80.40 66.12 7.56
CA GLU A 229 81.66 66.75 7.14
C GLU A 229 81.43 68.17 6.57
N SER A 230 80.44 68.33 5.70
CA SER A 230 80.05 69.65 5.18
C SER A 230 79.52 70.58 6.27
N ARG A 231 78.78 70.08 7.25
CA ARG A 231 78.41 70.87 8.45
C ARG A 231 79.63 71.25 9.29
N ALA A 232 80.62 70.38 9.42
CA ALA A 232 81.87 70.70 10.11
C ALA A 232 82.68 71.77 9.37
N LEU A 233 82.74 71.69 8.03
CA LEU A 233 83.37 72.70 7.17
C LEU A 233 82.61 74.02 7.19
N ALA A 234 81.27 74.00 7.14
CA ALA A 234 80.44 75.19 7.26
C ALA A 234 80.57 75.84 8.65
N ALA A 235 80.68 75.06 9.72
CA ALA A 235 80.97 75.58 11.05
C ALA A 235 82.37 76.22 11.13
N LYS A 236 83.35 75.66 10.42
CA LYS A 236 84.69 76.26 10.31
C LYS A 236 84.67 77.56 9.50
N HIS A 237 83.98 77.58 8.36
CA HIS A 237 83.80 78.78 7.55
C HIS A 237 82.93 79.84 8.24
N ALA A 238 81.95 79.47 9.07
CA ALA A 238 81.19 80.42 9.88
C ALA A 238 82.07 81.08 10.96
N ARG A 239 83.02 80.34 11.54
CA ARG A 239 84.04 80.91 12.45
C ARG A 239 84.99 81.85 11.71
N GLU A 240 85.41 81.49 10.49
CA GLU A 240 86.24 82.34 9.63
C GLU A 240 85.47 83.56 9.09
N ALA A 241 84.16 83.43 8.84
CA ALA A 241 83.28 84.50 8.40
C ALA A 241 82.98 85.48 9.54
N HIS A 242 82.73 85.00 10.77
CA HIS A 242 82.68 85.87 11.95
C HIS A 242 83.98 86.64 12.16
N ALA A 243 85.14 85.99 11.96
CA ALA A 243 86.45 86.66 11.99
C ALA A 243 86.66 87.66 10.83
N ARG A 244 85.95 87.50 9.71
CA ARG A 244 85.97 88.43 8.55
C ARG A 244 84.90 89.52 8.64
N GLU A 245 83.77 89.29 9.29
CA GLU A 245 82.71 90.28 9.55
C GLU A 245 83.14 91.28 10.64
N GLU A 246 83.93 90.85 11.63
CA GLU A 246 84.65 91.78 12.53
C GLU A 246 85.64 92.68 11.77
N ALA A 247 86.15 92.24 10.61
CA ALA A 247 87.11 92.98 9.78
C ALA A 247 86.46 93.85 8.67
N ASN A 248 85.18 93.65 8.34
CA ASN A 248 84.52 94.29 7.19
C ASN A 248 83.31 95.18 7.56
N ALA A 249 83.14 95.54 8.83
CA ALA A 249 82.13 96.51 9.30
C ALA A 249 82.47 97.97 8.90
N SER A 250 82.90 98.21 7.65
CA SER A 250 83.19 99.54 7.11
C SER A 250 83.12 99.54 5.58
N SER A 251 81.92 99.62 5.01
CA SER A 251 81.65 100.49 3.85
C SER A 251 80.17 100.43 3.44
N SER A 252 79.57 101.61 3.33
CA SER A 252 78.17 101.86 2.99
C SER A 252 78.12 102.56 1.63
N GLY A 253 77.36 102.01 0.68
CA GLY A 253 77.12 102.59 -0.64
C GLY A 253 75.68 102.37 -1.11
N ARG A 254 74.71 102.94 -0.38
CA ARG A 254 73.27 102.84 -0.65
C ARG A 254 72.84 103.87 -1.68
N ILE A 255 72.26 103.42 -2.81
CA ILE A 255 71.06 103.97 -3.48
C ILE A 255 70.73 103.20 -4.78
N ASP A 256 71.70 102.79 -5.61
CA ASP A 256 71.44 101.89 -6.77
C ASP A 256 71.00 100.47 -6.35
N GLU A 257 71.52 100.05 -5.20
CA GLU A 257 71.15 98.83 -4.49
C GLU A 257 69.64 98.81 -4.17
N VAL A 258 69.02 99.95 -3.84
CA VAL A 258 67.60 100.00 -3.46
C VAL A 258 66.68 99.77 -4.66
N VAL A 259 67.04 100.26 -5.85
CA VAL A 259 66.26 100.07 -7.08
C VAL A 259 66.43 98.64 -7.62
N PHE A 260 67.65 98.10 -7.54
CA PHE A 260 67.92 96.70 -7.85
C PHE A 260 67.16 95.77 -6.91
N MET A 261 67.23 96.02 -5.60
CA MET A 261 66.47 95.30 -4.57
C MET A 261 64.96 95.35 -4.83
N ARG A 262 64.42 96.46 -5.36
CA ARG A 262 62.98 96.55 -5.67
C ARG A 262 62.58 95.72 -6.89
N LYS A 263 63.38 95.70 -7.95
CA LYS A 263 63.15 94.80 -9.11
C LYS A 263 63.31 93.33 -8.72
N GLU A 264 64.27 93.02 -7.86
CA GLU A 264 64.41 91.70 -7.28
C GLU A 264 63.23 91.33 -6.40
N LEU A 265 62.70 92.27 -5.61
CA LEU A 265 61.52 92.05 -4.77
C LEU A 265 60.26 91.78 -5.62
N ASP A 266 60.07 92.50 -6.73
CA ASP A 266 58.97 92.25 -7.67
C ASP A 266 59.13 90.89 -8.40
N ALA A 267 60.37 90.51 -8.75
CA ALA A 267 60.66 89.20 -9.34
C ALA A 267 60.45 88.06 -8.31
N MET A 268 60.81 88.30 -7.05
CA MET A 268 60.55 87.39 -5.94
C MET A 268 59.05 87.27 -5.68
N ALA A 269 58.27 88.36 -5.71
CA ALA A 269 56.82 88.32 -5.55
C ALA A 269 56.14 87.48 -6.64
N LYS A 270 56.58 87.59 -7.90
CA LYS A 270 56.09 86.72 -8.98
C LYS A 270 56.47 85.25 -8.79
N LYS A 271 57.70 84.97 -8.33
CA LYS A 271 58.13 83.61 -8.00
C LYS A 271 57.32 83.03 -6.84
N VAL A 272 57.01 83.84 -5.83
CA VAL A 272 56.15 83.46 -4.69
C VAL A 272 54.74 83.14 -5.17
N SER A 273 54.13 83.99 -6.01
CA SER A 273 52.79 83.72 -6.56
C SER A 273 52.73 82.44 -7.40
N ILE A 274 53.76 82.15 -8.22
CA ILE A 274 53.84 80.89 -8.96
C ILE A 274 54.03 79.71 -8.01
N ALA A 275 54.85 79.85 -6.96
CA ALA A 275 55.06 78.82 -5.96
C ALA A 275 53.78 78.52 -5.17
N GLU A 276 52.99 79.54 -4.82
CA GLU A 276 51.67 79.41 -4.19
C GLU A 276 50.68 78.67 -5.11
N ALA A 277 50.61 79.04 -6.39
CA ALA A 277 49.74 78.36 -7.36
C ALA A 277 50.13 76.88 -7.58
N VAL A 278 51.43 76.58 -7.57
CA VAL A 278 51.94 75.19 -7.63
C VAL A 278 51.62 74.45 -6.33
N ALA A 279 51.79 75.08 -5.17
CA ALA A 279 51.45 74.50 -3.87
C ALA A 279 49.96 74.15 -3.78
N GLU A 280 49.07 75.05 -4.18
CA GLU A 280 47.62 74.77 -4.22
C GLU A 280 47.29 73.61 -5.17
N LYS A 281 47.95 73.53 -6.34
CA LYS A 281 47.72 72.43 -7.27
C LYS A 281 48.22 71.10 -6.69
N LEU A 282 49.35 71.10 -6.00
CA LEU A 282 49.86 69.93 -5.30
C LEU A 282 48.93 69.53 -4.15
N GLU A 283 48.39 70.47 -3.37
CA GLU A 283 47.41 70.18 -2.32
C GLU A 283 46.13 69.57 -2.87
N ARG A 284 45.59 70.08 -3.99
CA ARG A 284 44.41 69.48 -4.66
C ARG A 284 44.70 68.05 -5.14
N ILE A 285 45.88 67.82 -5.73
CA ILE A 285 46.29 66.48 -6.18
C ILE A 285 46.45 65.55 -4.98
N VAL A 286 47.07 66.01 -3.89
CA VAL A 286 47.24 65.22 -2.66
C VAL A 286 45.89 64.88 -2.04
N ALA A 287 44.97 65.84 -1.96
CA ALA A 287 43.61 65.61 -1.46
C ALA A 287 42.86 64.58 -2.32
N GLN A 288 42.85 64.75 -3.64
CA GLN A 288 42.23 63.79 -4.56
C GLN A 288 42.85 62.39 -4.43
N LYS A 289 44.19 62.29 -4.38
CA LYS A 289 44.87 61.00 -4.23
C LYS A 289 44.60 60.37 -2.87
N SER A 290 44.44 61.15 -1.81
CA SER A 290 44.09 60.64 -0.49
C SER A 290 42.67 60.03 -0.47
N GLU A 291 41.73 60.64 -1.19
CA GLU A 291 40.36 60.14 -1.33
C GLU A 291 40.31 58.87 -2.19
N GLU A 292 41.04 58.83 -3.31
CA GLU A 292 41.19 57.63 -4.14
C GLU A 292 41.78 56.45 -3.34
N VAL A 293 42.84 56.70 -2.54
CA VAL A 293 43.46 55.67 -1.69
C VAL A 293 42.49 55.20 -0.60
N PHE A 294 41.70 56.10 -0.03
CA PHE A 294 40.70 55.75 0.97
C PHE A 294 39.59 54.86 0.38
N ASN A 295 39.04 55.25 -0.78
CA ASN A 295 38.02 54.46 -1.48
C ASN A 295 38.56 53.08 -1.89
N ALA A 296 39.76 53.02 -2.46
CA ALA A 296 40.42 51.75 -2.78
C ALA A 296 40.65 50.87 -1.54
N THR A 297 40.94 51.47 -0.39
CA THR A 297 41.10 50.73 0.88
C THR A 297 39.76 50.16 1.35
N GLN A 298 38.67 50.93 1.27
CA GLN A 298 37.33 50.45 1.60
C GLN A 298 36.88 49.31 0.68
N GLU A 299 37.07 49.45 -0.64
CA GLU A 299 36.75 48.42 -1.62
C GLU A 299 37.54 47.14 -1.34
N ARG A 300 38.85 47.27 -1.05
CA ARG A 300 39.70 46.13 -0.66
C ARG A 300 39.18 45.44 0.59
N ASP A 301 38.75 46.19 1.61
CA ASP A 301 38.25 45.62 2.85
C ASP A 301 36.86 44.95 2.65
N ALA A 302 36.01 45.50 1.78
CA ALA A 302 34.76 44.87 1.36
C ALA A 302 35.00 43.55 0.61
N LEU A 303 35.97 43.52 -0.31
CA LEU A 303 36.37 42.31 -1.02
C LEU A 303 36.94 41.25 -0.07
N ARG A 304 37.75 41.67 0.93
CA ARG A 304 38.26 40.75 1.97
C ARG A 304 37.13 40.11 2.78
N LYS A 305 36.10 40.88 3.14
CA LYS A 305 34.92 40.33 3.82
C LYS A 305 34.19 39.32 2.95
N LYS A 306 33.94 39.63 1.68
CA LYS A 306 33.31 38.70 0.72
C LYS A 306 34.13 37.42 0.55
N LEU A 307 35.44 37.56 0.38
CA LEU A 307 36.35 36.41 0.26
C LEU A 307 36.31 35.52 1.50
N LYS A 308 36.26 36.13 2.70
CA LYS A 308 36.13 35.40 3.94
C LYS A 308 34.81 34.62 3.99
N THR A 309 33.69 35.26 3.66
CA THR A 309 32.39 34.58 3.64
C THR A 309 32.34 33.45 2.62
N THR A 310 32.93 33.63 1.43
CA THR A 310 32.99 32.56 0.42
C THR A 310 33.89 31.40 0.87
N SER A 311 34.99 31.69 1.55
CA SER A 311 35.85 30.65 2.15
C SER A 311 35.09 29.85 3.21
N GLU A 312 34.38 30.53 4.11
CA GLU A 312 33.56 29.87 5.15
C GLU A 312 32.45 29.00 4.52
N THR A 313 31.84 29.43 3.42
CA THR A 313 30.86 28.60 2.70
C THR A 313 31.49 27.39 2.01
N ILE A 314 32.69 27.54 1.43
CA ILE A 314 33.43 26.42 0.82
C ILE A 314 33.77 25.39 1.92
N ASP A 315 34.31 25.83 3.05
CA ASP A 315 34.65 24.94 4.17
C ASP A 315 33.40 24.21 4.72
N SER A 316 32.22 24.84 4.66
CA SER A 316 30.95 24.19 5.04
C SER A 316 30.54 23.11 4.04
N LEU A 317 30.60 23.42 2.74
CA LEU A 317 30.26 22.49 1.67
C LEU A 317 31.23 21.30 1.63
N GLU A 318 32.52 21.51 1.88
CA GLU A 318 33.50 20.44 1.99
C GLU A 318 33.17 19.48 3.15
N ARG A 319 32.77 20.03 4.31
CA ARG A 319 32.32 19.21 5.44
C ARG A 319 31.06 18.40 5.11
N GLU A 320 30.06 19.02 4.51
CA GLU A 320 28.83 18.35 4.08
C GLU A 320 29.12 17.26 3.05
N TRP A 321 30.01 17.50 2.10
CA TRP A 321 30.41 16.52 1.08
C TRP A 321 31.16 15.33 1.69
N LEU A 322 32.06 15.57 2.64
CA LEU A 322 32.74 14.51 3.37
C LEU A 322 31.76 13.67 4.19
N GLU A 323 30.77 14.29 4.83
CA GLU A 323 29.72 13.58 5.56
C GLU A 323 28.84 12.75 4.63
N PHE A 324 28.40 13.32 3.50
CA PHE A 324 27.65 12.60 2.47
C PHE A 324 28.41 11.37 1.97
N ASN A 325 29.70 11.51 1.68
CA ASN A 325 30.55 10.39 1.27
C ASN A 325 30.68 9.32 2.36
N ARG A 326 30.82 9.73 3.62
CA ARG A 326 30.87 8.80 4.77
C ARG A 326 29.57 8.02 4.89
N GLN A 327 28.43 8.70 4.74
CA GLN A 327 27.10 8.07 4.74
C GLN A 327 26.97 7.10 3.57
N GLY A 328 27.37 7.49 2.35
CA GLY A 328 27.38 6.64 1.17
C GLY A 328 28.22 5.37 1.35
N LEU A 329 29.43 5.49 1.89
CA LEU A 329 30.28 4.33 2.20
C LEU A 329 29.67 3.42 3.27
N SER A 330 29.00 3.99 4.29
CA SER A 330 28.32 3.20 5.31
C SER A 330 27.11 2.44 4.75
N ALA A 331 26.33 3.06 3.88
CA ALA A 331 25.21 2.44 3.19
C ALA A 331 25.69 1.31 2.25
N GLN A 332 26.79 1.54 1.51
CA GLN A 332 27.40 0.51 0.67
C GLN A 332 27.87 -0.70 1.49
N LYS A 333 28.48 -0.47 2.67
CA LYS A 333 28.89 -1.55 3.58
C LYS A 333 27.70 -2.33 4.16
N ALA A 334 26.63 -1.63 4.51
CA ALA A 334 25.40 -2.28 4.99
C ALA A 334 24.80 -3.17 3.90
N LEU A 335 24.69 -2.66 2.67
CA LEU A 335 24.21 -3.44 1.51
C LEU A 335 25.11 -4.63 1.19
N SER A 336 26.44 -4.51 1.32
CA SER A 336 27.33 -5.67 1.13
C SER A 336 27.13 -6.74 2.21
N ALA A 337 26.91 -6.33 3.47
CA ALA A 337 26.65 -7.27 4.56
C ALA A 337 25.31 -8.00 4.37
N GLU A 338 24.26 -7.27 3.98
CA GLU A 338 22.95 -7.86 3.66
C GLU A 338 23.04 -8.85 2.49
N ASN A 339 23.79 -8.52 1.43
CA ASN A 339 24.02 -9.45 0.32
C ASN A 339 24.78 -10.72 0.76
N GLU A 340 25.77 -10.59 1.65
CA GLU A 340 26.47 -11.75 2.22
C GLU A 340 25.53 -12.62 3.06
N GLU A 341 24.60 -12.03 3.81
CA GLU A 341 23.57 -12.76 4.56
C GLU A 341 22.58 -13.47 3.62
N LEU A 342 22.12 -12.79 2.56
CA LEU A 342 21.26 -13.41 1.55
C LEU A 342 21.95 -14.60 0.86
N HIS A 343 23.25 -14.49 0.57
CA HIS A 343 24.01 -15.61 0.02
C HIS A 343 24.08 -16.80 0.99
N LYS A 344 24.29 -16.56 2.30
CA LYS A 344 24.25 -17.62 3.31
C LYS A 344 22.87 -18.29 3.37
N ILE A 345 21.79 -17.51 3.40
CA ILE A 345 20.41 -18.05 3.42
C ILE A 345 20.16 -18.91 2.18
N ILE A 346 20.61 -18.46 0.99
CA ILE A 346 20.47 -19.24 -0.25
C ILE A 346 21.23 -20.56 -0.16
N ASP A 347 22.44 -20.57 0.40
CA ASP A 347 23.24 -21.79 0.54
C ASP A 347 22.63 -22.74 1.57
N ASP A 348 22.09 -22.22 2.67
CA ASP A 348 21.35 -22.99 3.68
C ASP A 348 20.09 -23.61 3.07
N LEU A 349 19.29 -22.85 2.31
CA LEU A 349 18.12 -23.35 1.61
C LEU A 349 18.47 -24.47 0.61
N LYS A 350 19.53 -24.29 -0.18
CA LYS A 350 20.01 -25.34 -1.10
C LYS A 350 20.46 -26.59 -0.36
N SER A 351 21.06 -26.44 0.82
CA SER A 351 21.45 -27.59 1.64
C SER A 351 20.22 -28.33 2.19
N ALA A 352 19.24 -27.58 2.71
CA ALA A 352 17.98 -28.13 3.20
C ALA A 352 17.17 -28.83 2.10
N GLU A 353 17.12 -28.27 0.89
CA GLU A 353 16.49 -28.94 -0.26
C GLU A 353 17.18 -30.25 -0.59
N LYS A 354 18.53 -30.28 -0.63
CA LYS A 354 19.27 -31.52 -0.90
C LYS A 354 19.00 -32.58 0.17
N ASP A 355 18.97 -32.19 1.43
CA ASP A 355 18.69 -33.10 2.54
C ASP A 355 17.25 -33.62 2.47
N GLY A 356 16.28 -32.76 2.18
CA GLY A 356 14.87 -33.14 1.98
C GLY A 356 14.66 -34.08 0.79
N PHE A 357 15.37 -33.87 -0.32
CA PHE A 357 15.35 -34.81 -1.45
C PHE A 357 15.98 -36.17 -1.09
N ALA A 358 17.04 -36.17 -0.29
CA ALA A 358 17.67 -37.41 0.18
C ALA A 358 16.75 -38.19 1.12
N GLU A 359 16.04 -37.50 2.03
CA GLU A 359 15.06 -38.10 2.94
C GLU A 359 13.87 -38.70 2.16
N ALA A 360 13.28 -37.94 1.23
CA ALA A 360 12.19 -38.43 0.39
C ALA A 360 12.61 -39.63 -0.47
N ALA A 361 13.84 -39.63 -0.99
CA ALA A 361 14.38 -40.77 -1.72
C ALA A 361 14.51 -42.02 -0.82
N GLY A 362 14.94 -41.84 0.44
CA GLY A 362 14.98 -42.90 1.44
C GLY A 362 13.59 -43.48 1.74
N GLU A 363 12.59 -42.61 1.96
CA GLU A 363 11.21 -43.02 2.23
C GLU A 363 10.60 -43.79 1.05
N ILE A 364 10.82 -43.33 -0.18
CA ILE A 364 10.36 -44.04 -1.39
C ILE A 364 10.95 -45.45 -1.44
N GLU A 365 12.23 -45.61 -1.11
CA GLU A 365 12.87 -46.91 -1.16
C GLU A 365 12.38 -47.85 -0.04
N GLU A 366 12.08 -47.30 1.13
CA GLU A 366 11.41 -48.03 2.21
C GLU A 366 9.98 -48.45 1.83
N LEU A 367 9.18 -47.54 1.27
CA LEU A 367 7.83 -47.83 0.81
C LEU A 367 7.82 -48.89 -0.29
N LYS A 368 8.78 -48.85 -1.23
CA LYS A 368 8.95 -49.91 -2.23
C LYS A 368 9.34 -51.25 -1.61
N ALA A 369 10.13 -51.25 -0.54
CA ALA A 369 10.46 -52.49 0.17
C ALA A 369 9.21 -53.07 0.85
N ARG A 370 8.40 -52.23 1.51
CA ARG A 370 7.10 -52.62 2.12
C ARG A 370 6.09 -53.11 1.09
N LEU A 371 6.04 -52.48 -0.09
CA LEU A 371 5.16 -52.93 -1.17
C LEU A 371 5.57 -54.32 -1.67
N ARG A 372 6.87 -54.54 -1.87
CA ARG A 372 7.41 -55.86 -2.25
C ARG A 372 7.07 -56.95 -1.24
N THR A 373 7.13 -56.65 0.06
CA THR A 373 6.72 -57.61 1.10
C THR A 373 5.21 -57.89 1.03
N PHE A 374 4.39 -56.86 0.89
CA PHE A 374 2.94 -57.01 0.81
C PHE A 374 2.48 -57.81 -0.44
N GLU A 375 3.10 -57.55 -1.60
CA GLU A 375 2.84 -58.32 -2.83
C GLU A 375 3.21 -59.80 -2.68
N SER A 376 4.30 -60.09 -1.97
CA SER A 376 4.74 -61.46 -1.69
C SER A 376 3.78 -62.22 -0.76
N GLU A 377 3.16 -61.51 0.19
CA GLU A 377 2.19 -62.06 1.14
C GLU A 377 0.77 -62.20 0.55
N SER A 378 0.36 -61.30 -0.35
CA SER A 378 -1.01 -61.24 -0.88
C SER A 378 -1.24 -62.05 -2.18
N GLY A 379 -0.16 -62.47 -2.86
CA GLY A 379 -0.18 -62.92 -4.26
C GLY A 379 -0.98 -64.19 -4.61
N VAL A 380 -1.34 -65.06 -3.66
CA VAL A 380 -1.98 -66.36 -3.98
C VAL A 380 -3.31 -66.62 -3.26
N SER A 381 -3.52 -66.07 -2.06
CA SER A 381 -4.71 -66.41 -1.23
C SER A 381 -5.91 -65.48 -1.42
N ASN A 382 -5.72 -64.18 -1.72
CA ASN A 382 -6.82 -63.20 -1.68
C ASN A 382 -7.71 -63.19 -2.92
N ARG A 383 -7.18 -63.46 -4.12
CA ARG A 383 -7.97 -63.43 -5.37
C ARG A 383 -9.12 -64.45 -5.41
N SER A 384 -9.00 -65.58 -4.71
CA SER A 384 -10.07 -66.58 -4.66
C SER A 384 -11.15 -66.20 -3.65
N VAL A 385 -10.75 -65.63 -2.51
CA VAL A 385 -11.62 -65.15 -1.44
C VAL A 385 -12.45 -63.95 -1.92
N ASP A 386 -11.81 -62.96 -2.55
CA ASP A 386 -12.49 -61.78 -3.11
C ASP A 386 -13.53 -62.15 -4.16
N ARG A 387 -13.23 -63.16 -4.99
CA ARG A 387 -14.15 -63.66 -6.02
C ARG A 387 -15.36 -64.37 -5.42
N ASN A 388 -15.20 -65.07 -4.31
CA ASN A 388 -16.30 -65.75 -3.62
C ASN A 388 -17.19 -64.72 -2.89
N LEU A 389 -16.59 -63.77 -2.19
CA LEU A 389 -17.31 -62.68 -1.51
C LEU A 389 -18.12 -61.83 -2.50
N ALA A 390 -17.56 -61.51 -3.66
CA ALA A 390 -18.28 -60.80 -4.72
C ALA A 390 -19.49 -61.59 -5.24
N ARG A 391 -19.37 -62.93 -5.37
CA ARG A 391 -20.48 -63.79 -5.81
C ARG A 391 -21.61 -63.82 -4.78
N GLU A 392 -21.26 -63.95 -3.49
CA GLU A 392 -22.22 -63.95 -2.39
C GLU A 392 -22.96 -62.61 -2.29
N SER A 393 -22.24 -61.50 -2.41
CA SER A 393 -22.82 -60.14 -2.46
C SER A 393 -23.79 -59.99 -3.64
N ILE A 394 -23.41 -60.44 -4.84
CA ILE A 394 -24.29 -60.40 -6.03
C ILE A 394 -25.56 -61.24 -5.81
N THR A 395 -25.46 -62.41 -5.19
CA THR A 395 -26.64 -63.24 -4.90
C THR A 395 -27.58 -62.60 -3.89
N SER A 396 -27.04 -61.97 -2.85
CA SER A 396 -27.81 -61.23 -1.84
C SER A 396 -28.54 -60.05 -2.46
N LEU A 397 -27.83 -59.22 -3.22
CA LEU A 397 -28.41 -58.07 -3.92
C LEU A 397 -29.52 -58.49 -4.90
N ARG A 398 -29.32 -59.57 -5.65
CA ARG A 398 -30.37 -60.11 -6.54
C ARG A 398 -31.62 -60.58 -5.79
N SER A 399 -31.45 -61.10 -4.58
CA SER A 399 -32.58 -61.47 -3.73
C SER A 399 -33.33 -60.23 -3.26
N LYS A 400 -32.62 -59.20 -2.80
CA LYS A 400 -33.23 -57.97 -2.32
C LYS A 400 -33.94 -57.19 -3.44
N VAL A 401 -33.40 -57.20 -4.65
CA VAL A 401 -34.07 -56.62 -5.83
C VAL A 401 -35.38 -57.35 -6.15
N ARG A 402 -35.44 -58.68 -5.99
CA ARG A 402 -36.69 -59.44 -6.20
C ARG A 402 -37.74 -59.12 -5.13
N GLU A 403 -37.31 -58.99 -3.88
CA GLU A 403 -38.19 -58.59 -2.77
C GLU A 403 -38.76 -57.19 -2.97
N LEU A 404 -37.90 -56.20 -3.24
CA LEU A 404 -38.32 -54.81 -3.48
C LEU A 404 -39.27 -54.68 -4.67
N LYS A 405 -39.09 -55.48 -5.71
CA LYS A 405 -40.04 -55.53 -6.83
C LYS A 405 -41.42 -56.03 -6.41
N GLY A 406 -41.48 -57.08 -5.59
CA GLY A 406 -42.74 -57.59 -5.04
C GLY A 406 -43.44 -56.56 -4.15
N ASP A 407 -42.68 -55.83 -3.33
CA ASP A 407 -43.22 -54.75 -2.49
C ASP A 407 -43.80 -53.60 -3.34
N ILE A 408 -43.13 -53.22 -4.43
CA ILE A 408 -43.63 -52.21 -5.37
C ILE A 408 -44.94 -52.69 -6.01
N GLU A 409 -45.00 -53.92 -6.52
CA GLU A 409 -46.22 -54.48 -7.12
C GLU A 409 -47.39 -54.50 -6.11
N ALA A 410 -47.12 -54.84 -4.85
CA ALA A 410 -48.12 -54.81 -3.79
C ALA A 410 -48.58 -53.38 -3.48
N LYS A 411 -47.66 -52.41 -3.49
CA LYS A 411 -47.97 -50.99 -3.27
C LYS A 411 -48.76 -50.39 -4.43
N ASP A 412 -48.44 -50.75 -5.67
CA ASP A 412 -49.19 -50.32 -6.84
C ASP A 412 -50.63 -50.83 -6.82
N ALA A 413 -50.84 -52.09 -6.39
CA ALA A 413 -52.18 -52.63 -6.17
C ALA A 413 -52.95 -51.84 -5.10
N GLN A 414 -52.30 -51.49 -3.98
CA GLN A 414 -52.89 -50.65 -2.93
C GLN A 414 -53.26 -49.25 -3.44
N ILE A 415 -52.41 -48.63 -4.26
CA ILE A 415 -52.68 -47.32 -4.85
C ILE A 415 -53.90 -47.39 -5.78
N GLU A 416 -54.02 -48.45 -6.57
CA GLU A 416 -55.15 -48.63 -7.47
C GLU A 416 -56.47 -48.84 -6.71
N ASP A 417 -56.45 -49.62 -5.63
CA ASP A 417 -57.60 -49.77 -4.73
C ASP A 417 -58.01 -48.42 -4.10
N LEU A 418 -57.04 -47.62 -3.66
CA LEU A 418 -57.30 -46.28 -3.10
C LEU A 418 -57.86 -45.32 -4.15
N ARG A 419 -57.37 -45.36 -5.39
CA ARG A 419 -57.92 -44.57 -6.51
C ARG A 419 -59.37 -44.93 -6.79
N ASN A 420 -59.69 -46.22 -6.80
CA ASN A 420 -61.06 -46.70 -6.98
C ASN A 420 -61.97 -46.21 -5.84
N ALA A 421 -61.50 -46.28 -4.60
CA ALA A 421 -62.25 -45.76 -3.45
C ALA A 421 -62.48 -44.25 -3.53
N LEU A 422 -61.49 -43.47 -3.97
CA LEU A 422 -61.60 -42.02 -4.14
C LEU A 422 -62.59 -41.65 -5.25
N SER A 423 -62.54 -42.38 -6.38
CA SER A 423 -63.53 -42.24 -7.46
C SER A 423 -64.95 -42.52 -6.98
N GLN A 424 -65.16 -43.59 -6.21
CA GLN A 424 -66.45 -43.89 -5.59
C GLN A 424 -66.92 -42.78 -4.64
N LYS A 425 -66.03 -42.22 -3.83
CA LYS A 425 -66.35 -41.08 -2.94
C LYS A 425 -66.82 -39.86 -3.73
N SER A 426 -66.13 -39.52 -4.82
CA SER A 426 -66.51 -38.40 -5.71
C SER A 426 -67.93 -38.57 -6.30
N ILE A 427 -68.30 -39.79 -6.69
CA ILE A 427 -69.67 -40.11 -7.14
C ILE A 427 -70.69 -39.89 -6.02
N ILE A 428 -70.39 -40.31 -4.79
CA ILE A 428 -71.29 -40.12 -3.64
C ILE A 428 -71.45 -38.64 -3.31
N GLU A 429 -70.38 -37.85 -3.35
CA GLU A 429 -70.41 -36.39 -3.15
C GLU A 429 -71.30 -35.71 -4.21
N ALA A 430 -71.18 -36.10 -5.49
CA ALA A 430 -72.04 -35.59 -6.55
C ALA A 430 -73.54 -35.93 -6.33
N VAL A 431 -73.83 -37.17 -5.92
CA VAL A 431 -75.20 -37.60 -5.59
C VAL A 431 -75.75 -36.82 -4.39
N ASN A 432 -74.93 -36.52 -3.39
CA ASN A 432 -75.37 -35.73 -2.23
C ASN A 432 -75.65 -34.27 -2.62
N ALA A 433 -74.81 -33.66 -3.48
CA ALA A 433 -75.09 -32.32 -4.00
C ALA A 433 -76.42 -32.27 -4.78
N GLU A 434 -76.74 -33.30 -5.56
CA GLU A 434 -78.02 -33.42 -6.24
C GLU A 434 -79.19 -33.55 -5.25
N LYS A 435 -79.04 -34.37 -4.19
CA LYS A 435 -80.03 -34.47 -3.12
C LYS A 435 -80.28 -33.13 -2.44
N ASP A 436 -79.24 -32.36 -2.13
CA ASP A 436 -79.36 -31.05 -1.49
C ASP A 436 -80.06 -30.04 -2.40
N ALA A 437 -79.77 -30.06 -3.69
CA ALA A 437 -80.49 -29.25 -4.69
C ALA A 437 -81.98 -29.61 -4.73
N VAL A 438 -82.32 -30.91 -4.69
CA VAL A 438 -83.72 -31.38 -4.63
C VAL A 438 -84.41 -30.95 -3.33
N ILE A 439 -83.74 -31.08 -2.18
CA ILE A 439 -84.26 -30.63 -0.88
C ILE A 439 -84.53 -29.12 -0.93
N THR A 440 -83.60 -28.33 -1.46
CA THR A 440 -83.75 -26.88 -1.59
C THR A 440 -84.94 -26.51 -2.47
N ALA A 441 -85.11 -27.18 -3.61
CA ALA A 441 -86.25 -26.98 -4.51
C ALA A 441 -87.59 -27.33 -3.84
N LEU A 442 -87.65 -28.47 -3.12
CA LEU A 442 -88.83 -28.86 -2.35
C LEU A 442 -89.14 -27.87 -1.24
N GLN A 443 -88.13 -27.38 -0.51
CA GLN A 443 -88.30 -26.38 0.54
C GLN A 443 -88.84 -25.05 -0.02
N ALA A 444 -88.35 -24.61 -1.17
CA ALA A 444 -88.87 -23.43 -1.86
C ALA A 444 -90.35 -23.62 -2.27
N GLN A 445 -90.72 -24.81 -2.74
CA GLN A 445 -92.09 -25.16 -3.08
C GLN A 445 -93.02 -25.19 -1.85
N ILE A 446 -92.55 -25.73 -0.72
CA ILE A 446 -93.27 -25.71 0.56
C ILE A 446 -93.48 -24.26 1.03
N ASN A 447 -92.44 -23.43 0.99
CA ASN A 447 -92.52 -22.02 1.38
C ASN A 447 -93.49 -21.25 0.50
N ALA A 448 -93.46 -21.46 -0.82
CA ALA A 448 -94.44 -20.89 -1.74
C ALA A 448 -95.88 -21.33 -1.40
N SER A 449 -96.08 -22.62 -1.09
CA SER A 449 -97.39 -23.16 -0.69
C SER A 449 -97.88 -22.60 0.65
N ASN A 450 -96.99 -22.43 1.63
CA ASN A 450 -97.30 -21.81 2.93
C ASN A 450 -97.63 -20.32 2.81
N SER A 451 -96.95 -19.59 1.93
CA SER A 451 -97.24 -18.18 1.65
C SER A 451 -98.58 -17.96 0.92
N ALA A 452 -99.14 -19.00 0.30
CA ALA A 452 -100.43 -18.97 -0.39
C ALA A 452 -101.65 -19.29 0.51
N ALA A 453 -101.45 -19.61 1.79
CA ALA A 453 -102.52 -19.92 2.74
C ALA A 453 -102.62 -18.86 3.87
N PRO A 454 -103.78 -18.21 4.10
CA PRO A 454 -103.92 -17.18 5.12
C PRO A 454 -104.14 -17.81 6.49
N ARG A 455 -103.53 -17.26 7.54
CA ARG A 455 -103.91 -17.60 8.93
C ARG A 455 -104.04 -16.36 9.81
N SER A 456 -105.30 -16.06 10.10
CA SER A 456 -105.76 -15.38 11.32
C SER A 456 -105.25 -16.09 12.57
N ASP A 457 -104.92 -15.27 13.57
CA ASP A 457 -104.70 -15.52 14.99
C ASP A 457 -104.90 -16.95 15.52
N SER A 458 -103.86 -17.46 16.20
CA SER A 458 -103.93 -17.95 17.59
C SER A 458 -102.75 -18.88 17.89
N GLU A 459 -101.64 -18.23 18.27
CA GLU A 459 -100.91 -18.44 19.52
C GLU A 459 -100.27 -19.82 19.87
N PHE A 460 -98.96 -19.70 20.13
CA PHE A 460 -98.05 -20.54 20.93
C PHE A 460 -97.38 -21.76 20.28
N ALA A 461 -96.39 -21.44 19.44
CA ALA A 461 -95.23 -22.28 19.20
C ALA A 461 -94.18 -22.05 20.31
N VAL A 462 -93.87 -23.11 21.07
CA VAL A 462 -92.52 -23.28 21.64
C VAL A 462 -91.68 -23.83 20.50
N SER A 463 -90.90 -22.96 19.90
CA SER A 463 -89.70 -23.33 19.19
C SER A 463 -88.67 -22.30 19.59
N THR A 464 -87.47 -22.73 19.92
CA THR A 464 -86.26 -22.17 19.30
C THR A 464 -84.99 -22.79 19.87
N GLN A 465 -84.20 -23.32 18.94
CA GLN A 465 -82.77 -23.04 18.77
C GLN A 465 -81.85 -23.51 19.90
N ASN A 466 -81.17 -24.64 19.68
CA ASN A 466 -79.83 -24.89 20.22
C ASN A 466 -79.10 -26.06 19.52
N ASP A 467 -79.79 -26.99 18.86
CA ASP A 467 -79.11 -28.22 18.38
C ASP A 467 -78.18 -27.99 17.17
N GLY A 468 -78.52 -27.09 16.23
CA GLY A 468 -77.69 -26.87 15.03
C GLY A 468 -76.37 -26.14 15.29
N ASP A 469 -76.34 -25.20 16.24
CA ASP A 469 -75.11 -24.50 16.63
C ASP A 469 -74.20 -25.41 17.48
N ILE A 470 -74.77 -26.40 18.19
CA ILE A 470 -74.02 -27.41 18.93
C ILE A 470 -73.36 -28.40 17.96
N ASP A 471 -74.06 -28.85 16.91
CA ASP A 471 -73.51 -29.80 15.93
C ASP A 471 -72.35 -29.20 15.12
N VAL A 472 -72.44 -27.93 14.70
CA VAL A 472 -71.34 -27.24 13.98
C VAL A 472 -70.14 -26.99 14.88
N LEU A 473 -70.37 -26.67 16.16
CA LEU A 473 -69.29 -26.51 17.13
C LEU A 473 -68.57 -27.85 17.40
N ASP A 474 -69.33 -28.96 17.47
CA ASP A 474 -68.78 -30.30 17.64
C ASP A 474 -67.97 -30.73 16.41
N GLU A 475 -68.42 -30.43 15.20
CA GLU A 475 -67.67 -30.69 13.97
C GLU A 475 -66.35 -29.90 13.92
N LEU A 476 -66.36 -28.60 14.19
CA LEU A 476 -65.13 -27.79 14.26
C LEU A 476 -64.21 -28.27 15.39
N GLN A 477 -64.77 -28.71 16.51
CA GLN A 477 -64.00 -29.27 17.61
C GLN A 477 -63.40 -30.63 17.23
N THR A 478 -64.04 -31.44 16.38
CA THR A 478 -63.48 -32.69 15.87
C THR A 478 -62.32 -32.44 14.90
N VAL A 479 -62.44 -31.48 13.98
CA VAL A 479 -61.36 -31.08 13.05
C VAL A 479 -60.17 -30.48 13.81
N ALA A 480 -60.43 -29.64 14.80
CA ALA A 480 -59.36 -29.11 15.64
C ALA A 480 -58.70 -30.20 16.50
N LYS A 481 -59.41 -31.29 16.84
CA LYS A 481 -58.83 -32.46 17.52
C LYS A 481 -57.99 -33.31 16.56
N THR A 482 -58.37 -33.48 15.30
CA THR A 482 -57.59 -34.23 14.31
C THR A 482 -56.29 -33.52 13.97
N LEU A 483 -56.32 -32.22 13.67
CA LEU A 483 -55.11 -31.44 13.37
C LEU A 483 -54.12 -31.39 14.55
N ARG A 484 -54.62 -31.41 15.80
CA ARG A 484 -53.77 -31.52 17.00
C ARG A 484 -53.15 -32.90 17.13
N ARG A 485 -53.87 -33.97 16.76
CA ARG A 485 -53.34 -35.34 16.74
C ARG A 485 -52.28 -35.51 15.67
N GLU A 486 -52.49 -34.95 14.49
CA GLU A 486 -51.52 -34.99 13.39
C GLU A 486 -50.25 -34.20 13.74
N ASN A 487 -50.37 -32.99 14.29
CA ASN A 487 -49.21 -32.25 14.79
C ASN A 487 -48.48 -32.99 15.93
N ALA A 488 -49.20 -33.69 16.80
CA ALA A 488 -48.61 -34.53 17.83
C ALA A 488 -47.96 -35.80 17.26
N ALA A 489 -48.47 -36.34 16.15
CA ALA A 489 -47.86 -37.45 15.42
C ALA A 489 -46.56 -37.00 14.74
N LEU A 490 -46.57 -35.88 14.02
CA LEU A 490 -45.38 -35.31 13.40
C LEU A 490 -44.31 -34.91 14.42
N ARG A 491 -44.69 -34.41 15.60
CA ARG A 491 -43.74 -34.13 16.69
C ARG A 491 -43.12 -35.41 17.27
N ARG A 492 -43.90 -36.49 17.38
CA ARG A 492 -43.36 -37.81 17.77
C ARG A 492 -42.45 -38.38 16.70
N GLU A 493 -42.83 -38.28 15.43
CA GLU A 493 -41.97 -38.68 14.32
C GLU A 493 -40.66 -37.88 14.31
N LEU A 494 -40.69 -36.59 14.65
CA LEU A 494 -39.49 -35.76 14.79
C LEU A 494 -38.67 -36.10 16.04
N GLU A 495 -39.30 -36.50 17.15
CA GLU A 495 -38.64 -37.00 18.37
C GLU A 495 -38.04 -38.41 18.17
N ASP A 496 -38.63 -39.22 17.28
CA ASP A 496 -38.18 -40.56 16.91
C ASP A 496 -37.04 -40.55 15.88
N VAL A 497 -36.80 -39.40 15.21
CA VAL A 497 -35.64 -39.22 14.36
C VAL A 497 -34.42 -38.93 15.22
N ASP A 498 -33.40 -39.76 15.06
CA ASP A 498 -32.13 -39.62 15.77
C ASP A 498 -31.52 -38.22 15.48
N PRO A 499 -31.30 -37.39 16.52
CA PRO A 499 -30.73 -36.06 16.35
C PRO A 499 -29.35 -36.11 15.69
N ASP A 500 -28.58 -37.19 15.88
CA ASP A 500 -27.27 -37.37 15.28
C ASP A 500 -27.39 -37.58 13.76
N VAL A 501 -28.42 -38.32 13.31
CA VAL A 501 -28.71 -38.52 11.87
C VAL A 501 -29.16 -37.23 11.21
N LEU A 502 -29.99 -36.42 11.88
CA LEU A 502 -30.38 -35.09 11.37
C LEU A 502 -29.18 -34.16 11.27
N GLU A 503 -28.32 -34.15 12.29
CA GLU A 503 -27.11 -33.33 12.28
C GLU A 503 -26.13 -33.78 11.19
N GLU A 504 -26.00 -35.08 10.96
CA GLU A 504 -25.27 -35.64 9.82
C GLU A 504 -25.86 -35.21 8.48
N CYS A 505 -27.18 -35.22 8.31
CA CYS A 505 -27.86 -34.73 7.12
C CYS A 505 -27.59 -33.24 6.88
N PHE A 506 -27.63 -32.39 7.92
CA PHE A 506 -27.30 -30.98 7.81
C PHE A 506 -25.81 -30.75 7.53
N ALA A 507 -24.92 -31.55 8.11
CA ALA A 507 -23.48 -31.50 7.84
C ALA A 507 -23.14 -31.96 6.42
N LEU A 508 -23.84 -32.98 5.90
CA LEU A 508 -23.74 -33.44 4.52
C LEU A 508 -24.26 -32.37 3.56
N SER A 509 -25.42 -31.78 3.83
CA SER A 509 -25.98 -30.68 3.03
C SER A 509 -25.00 -29.51 2.95
N ARG A 510 -24.45 -29.06 4.08
CA ARG A 510 -23.43 -27.99 4.12
C ARG A 510 -22.17 -28.34 3.33
N ARG A 511 -21.68 -29.59 3.43
CA ARG A 511 -20.52 -30.06 2.65
C ARG A 511 -20.79 -30.07 1.15
N VAL A 512 -21.97 -30.54 0.72
CA VAL A 512 -22.37 -30.55 -0.69
C VAL A 512 -22.47 -29.12 -1.23
N THR A 513 -23.05 -28.18 -0.48
CA THR A 513 -23.09 -26.77 -0.86
C THR A 513 -21.69 -26.16 -0.98
N ALA A 514 -20.79 -26.45 -0.03
CA ALA A 514 -19.40 -25.99 -0.09
C ALA A 514 -18.66 -26.56 -1.31
N GLN A 515 -18.79 -27.86 -1.57
CA GLN A 515 -18.21 -28.52 -2.76
C GLN A 515 -18.76 -27.92 -4.06
N ASN A 516 -20.06 -27.65 -4.12
CA ASN A 516 -20.69 -27.03 -5.28
C ASN A 516 -20.17 -25.61 -5.56
N SER A 517 -19.90 -24.83 -4.50
CA SER A 517 -19.31 -23.49 -4.64
C SER A 517 -17.85 -23.55 -5.13
N LEU A 518 -17.09 -24.53 -4.65
CA LEU A 518 -15.70 -24.73 -5.01
C LEU A 518 -15.56 -25.22 -6.46
N LEU A 519 -16.44 -26.14 -6.88
CA LEU A 519 -16.56 -26.56 -8.29
C LEU A 519 -16.94 -25.39 -9.21
N ALA A 520 -17.88 -24.54 -8.81
CA ALA A 520 -18.22 -23.34 -9.59
C ALA A 520 -17.00 -22.42 -9.78
N SER A 521 -16.17 -22.25 -8.74
CA SER A 521 -14.93 -21.46 -8.83
C SER A 521 -13.87 -22.06 -9.76
N TYR A 522 -13.86 -23.39 -9.90
CA TYR A 522 -12.96 -24.07 -10.84
C TYR A 522 -13.50 -24.03 -12.26
N GLU A 523 -14.80 -24.21 -12.45
CA GLU A 523 -15.48 -24.04 -13.74
C GLU A 523 -15.26 -22.63 -14.28
N GLU A 524 -15.42 -21.60 -13.45
CA GLU A 524 -15.16 -20.20 -13.85
C GLU A 524 -13.69 -19.97 -14.24
N ARG A 525 -12.74 -20.53 -13.49
CA ARG A 525 -11.32 -20.47 -13.83
C ARG A 525 -11.02 -21.20 -15.14
N LEU A 526 -11.60 -22.38 -15.34
CA LEU A 526 -11.44 -23.14 -16.57
C LEU A 526 -11.99 -22.38 -17.77
N VAL A 527 -13.18 -21.82 -17.67
CA VAL A 527 -13.77 -20.94 -18.72
C VAL A 527 -12.81 -19.81 -19.07
N ARG A 528 -12.29 -19.08 -18.07
CA ARG A 528 -11.32 -17.98 -18.30
C ARG A 528 -10.03 -18.46 -18.97
N TYR A 529 -9.48 -19.60 -18.56
CA TYR A 529 -8.27 -20.16 -19.17
C TYR A 529 -8.51 -20.64 -20.60
N THR A 530 -9.65 -21.26 -20.87
CA THR A 530 -9.98 -21.77 -22.20
C THR A 530 -10.33 -20.65 -23.17
N ASP A 531 -10.95 -19.57 -22.69
CA ASP A 531 -11.15 -18.32 -23.44
C ASP A 531 -9.82 -17.68 -23.85
N GLN A 532 -8.84 -17.63 -22.94
CA GLN A 532 -7.48 -17.14 -23.24
C GLN A 532 -6.76 -18.00 -24.30
N LEU A 533 -7.07 -19.29 -24.35
CA LEU A 533 -6.49 -20.24 -25.31
C LEU A 533 -7.30 -20.34 -26.62
N GLY A 534 -8.47 -19.69 -26.71
CA GLY A 534 -9.36 -19.76 -27.87
C GLY A 534 -10.05 -21.12 -28.06
N ILE A 535 -10.16 -21.91 -26.99
CA ILE A 535 -10.83 -23.21 -26.99
C ILE A 535 -12.16 -23.04 -26.24
N PRO A 536 -13.33 -23.31 -26.84
CA PRO A 536 -14.59 -23.18 -26.13
C PRO A 536 -14.74 -24.29 -25.08
N PHE A 537 -15.09 -23.92 -23.84
CA PHE A 537 -15.44 -24.84 -22.76
C PHE A 537 -16.83 -24.49 -22.22
N THR A 538 -17.73 -25.48 -22.17
CA THR A 538 -19.07 -25.36 -21.63
C THR A 538 -19.24 -26.39 -20.50
N PRO A 539 -19.52 -25.96 -19.25
CA PRO A 539 -19.79 -26.89 -18.15
C PRO A 539 -21.05 -27.74 -18.42
N GLU A 540 -21.05 -29.00 -17.95
CA GLU A 540 -22.25 -29.85 -17.97
C GLU A 540 -23.30 -29.36 -16.96
N ALA A 541 -24.59 -29.54 -17.29
CA ALA A 541 -25.69 -29.17 -16.40
C ALA A 541 -25.72 -30.08 -15.16
N ARG A 542 -25.78 -29.47 -13.97
CA ARG A 542 -25.83 -30.20 -12.69
C ARG A 542 -27.23 -30.82 -12.50
N PRO A 543 -27.32 -32.07 -11.95
CA PRO A 543 -28.60 -32.76 -11.73
C PRO A 543 -29.43 -32.17 -10.59
#